data_AF-A0A101S879-F1
#
_entry.id   AF-A0A101S879-F1
#
_cell.length_a   1.000
_cell.length_b   1.000
_cell.length_c   1.000
_cell.angle_alpha   90.00
_cell.angle_beta   90.00
_cell.angle_gamma   90.00
#
_symmetry.space_group_name_H-M   'P 1'
#
loop_
_entity.id
_entity.type
_entity.pdbx_description
1 polymer ?
#
loop_
_entity_poly.entity_id
_entity_poly.type
_entity_poly.pdbx_seq_one_letter_code
_entity_poly.pdbx_strand_id
1 'polypeptide(L)'
;MTVDTATGPRRVLKFSAAAVEIRDLKMAVPVGPQIQHIDGAPGSTSTLRGGDITMYVESLTGTLAGVQGLPAPPVLRVHLTPDTVPEWLYDTIGNLGLKLRLGLNDADIDQAGQTGGQLLIPGIHGYGTPR
;
A
#
# COMPACT_ATOMS: atom_id res chain seq x y z
N MET A 1 -14.98 2.48 -3.91
CA MET A 1 -16.03 2.28 -2.88
C MET A 1 -15.87 3.32 -1.78
N THR A 2 -16.79 3.42 -0.82
CA THR A 2 -16.65 4.32 0.34
C THR A 2 -16.51 3.52 1.62
N VAL A 3 -15.62 3.93 2.52
CA VAL A 3 -15.42 3.35 3.86
C VAL A 3 -15.50 4.45 4.91
N ASP A 4 -16.07 4.14 6.08
CA ASP A 4 -16.12 5.08 7.19
C ASP A 4 -14.82 4.99 8.01
N THR A 5 -14.16 6.13 8.17
CA THR A 5 -12.95 6.25 9.00
C THR A 5 -13.24 7.09 10.24
N ALA A 6 -12.31 7.10 11.20
CA ALA A 6 -12.40 7.97 12.39
C ALA A 6 -12.51 9.48 12.03
N THR A 7 -12.08 9.87 10.81
CA THR A 7 -12.15 11.26 10.32
C THR A 7 -13.33 11.53 9.38
N GLY A 8 -14.20 10.53 9.16
CA GLY A 8 -15.34 10.60 8.24
C GLY A 8 -15.22 9.65 7.04
N PRO A 9 -16.23 9.63 6.15
CA PRO A 9 -16.27 8.75 4.99
C PRO A 9 -15.16 9.07 3.98
N ARG A 10 -14.51 8.02 3.45
CA ARG A 10 -13.44 8.12 2.45
C ARG A 10 -13.72 7.27 1.23
N ARG A 11 -13.49 7.82 0.03
CA ARG A 11 -13.50 7.04 -1.22
C ARG A 11 -12.18 6.30 -1.35
N VAL A 12 -12.24 5.00 -1.60
CA VAL A 12 -11.08 4.11 -1.59
C VAL A 12 -11.13 3.06 -2.71
N LEU A 13 -9.94 2.64 -3.11
CA LEU A 13 -9.65 1.40 -3.81
C LEU A 13 -9.51 0.27 -2.78
N LYS A 14 -10.07 -0.90 -3.09
CA LYS A 14 -9.92 -2.10 -2.28
C LYS A 14 -8.93 -3.03 -2.96
N PHE A 15 -7.84 -3.33 -2.26
CA PHE A 15 -6.84 -4.32 -2.68
C PHE A 15 -6.92 -5.55 -1.81
N SER A 16 -6.78 -6.73 -2.41
CA SER A 16 -6.66 -7.99 -1.69
C SER A 16 -5.32 -8.63 -2.03
N ALA A 17 -4.56 -8.99 -1.00
CA ALA A 17 -3.20 -9.49 -1.14
C ALA A 17 -3.01 -10.77 -0.31
N ALA A 18 -2.18 -11.70 -0.81
CA ALA A 18 -1.75 -12.85 -0.03
C ALA A 18 -0.59 -12.50 0.91
N ALA A 19 0.25 -11.55 0.49
CA ALA A 19 1.34 -10.99 1.28
C ALA A 19 1.68 -9.60 0.77
N VAL A 20 2.21 -8.75 1.65
CA VAL A 20 2.82 -7.46 1.30
C VAL A 20 4.22 -7.43 1.92
N GLU A 21 5.20 -6.98 1.14
CA GLU A 21 6.57 -6.78 1.58
C GLU A 21 6.93 -5.31 1.34
N ILE A 22 7.45 -4.65 2.37
CA ILE A 22 7.73 -3.21 2.35
C ILE A 22 9.17 -3.03 2.79
N ARG A 23 10.02 -2.60 1.86
CA ARG A 23 11.41 -2.27 2.15
C ARG A 23 11.48 -0.87 2.73
N ASP A 24 12.28 -0.71 3.78
CA ASP A 24 12.48 0.57 4.48
C ASP A 24 11.14 1.22 4.89
N LEU A 25 10.28 0.44 5.57
CA LEU A 25 8.96 0.88 6.00
C LEU A 25 9.04 2.19 6.77
N LYS A 26 8.24 3.16 6.34
CA LYS A 26 7.93 4.39 7.05
C LYS A 26 6.43 4.59 7.03
N MET A 27 5.83 4.78 8.20
CA MET A 27 4.41 5.06 8.34
C MET A 27 4.24 6.34 9.12
N ALA A 28 3.31 7.20 8.70
CA ALA A 28 2.99 8.45 9.39
C ALA A 28 1.48 8.53 9.62
N VAL A 29 1.09 8.81 10.87
CA VAL A 29 -0.32 8.91 11.27
C VAL A 29 -0.54 10.23 12.01
N PRO A 30 -1.42 11.11 11.50
CA PRO A 30 -1.78 12.32 12.22
C PRO A 30 -2.56 12.01 13.51
N VAL A 31 -2.11 12.56 14.64
CA VAL A 31 -2.76 12.44 15.94
C VAL A 31 -2.84 13.82 16.59
N GLY A 32 -4.00 14.48 16.46
CA GLY A 32 -4.17 15.86 16.92
C GLY A 32 -3.17 16.81 16.25
N PRO A 33 -2.37 17.58 17.03
CA PRO A 33 -1.36 18.50 16.51
C PRO A 33 -0.02 17.85 16.13
N GLN A 34 0.11 16.53 16.24
CA GLN A 34 1.34 15.79 15.96
C GLN A 34 1.16 14.79 14.81
N ILE A 35 2.28 14.38 14.23
CA ILE A 35 2.39 13.22 13.34
C ILE A 35 3.19 12.16 14.09
N GLN A 36 2.59 10.98 14.27
CA GLN A 36 3.25 9.82 14.83
C GLN A 36 3.84 8.99 13.70
N HIS A 37 5.13 8.69 13.79
CA HIS A 37 5.87 7.89 12.83
C HIS A 37 6.14 6.50 13.37
N ILE A 38 6.12 5.50 12.50
CA ILE A 38 6.56 4.13 12.78
C ILE A 38 7.44 3.67 11.63
N ASP A 39 8.71 3.42 11.94
CA ASP A 39 9.73 3.04 10.98
C ASP A 39 10.27 1.64 11.27
N GLY A 40 10.67 0.93 10.21
CA GLY A 40 11.53 -0.24 10.30
C GLY A 40 13.02 0.15 10.35
N ALA A 41 13.87 -0.79 10.75
CA ALA A 41 15.31 -0.56 10.69
C ALA A 41 15.79 -0.27 9.26
N PRO A 42 16.80 0.60 9.05
CA PRO A 42 17.37 0.85 7.73
C PRO A 42 17.82 -0.43 7.04
N GLY A 43 17.45 -0.57 5.77
CA GLY A 43 17.69 -1.74 4.94
C GLY A 43 16.81 -2.95 5.25
N SER A 44 15.90 -2.87 6.22
CA SER A 44 15.01 -3.98 6.57
C SER A 44 13.81 -4.10 5.62
N THR A 45 13.17 -5.28 5.65
CA THR A 45 11.92 -5.54 4.94
C THR A 45 10.86 -5.93 5.95
N SER A 46 9.84 -5.09 6.08
CA SER A 46 8.63 -5.40 6.84
C SER A 46 7.73 -6.31 6.01
N THR A 47 7.03 -7.22 6.69
CA THR A 47 6.17 -8.19 6.01
C THR A 47 4.79 -8.20 6.64
N LEU A 48 3.76 -8.17 5.80
CA LEU A 48 2.39 -8.45 6.17
C LEU A 48 2.00 -9.79 5.56
N ARG A 49 1.77 -10.80 6.42
CA ARG A 49 1.49 -12.19 6.01
C ARG A 49 0.36 -12.80 6.84
N GLY A 50 -0.08 -14.03 6.55
CA GLY A 50 -1.06 -14.72 7.39
C GLY A 50 -2.49 -14.78 6.84
N GLY A 51 -2.65 -14.55 5.53
CA GLY A 51 -3.92 -14.76 4.81
C GLY A 51 -4.88 -13.55 4.85
N ASP A 52 -5.63 -13.40 3.76
CA ASP A 52 -6.75 -12.46 3.57
C ASP A 52 -6.49 -11.00 3.96
N ILE A 53 -5.34 -10.47 3.53
CA ILE A 53 -5.05 -9.05 3.67
C ILE A 53 -5.96 -8.27 2.73
N THR A 54 -6.74 -7.36 3.30
CA THR A 54 -7.51 -6.36 2.56
C THR A 54 -7.02 -4.97 2.96
N MET A 55 -6.64 -4.16 1.96
CA MET A 55 -6.22 -2.78 2.14
C MET A 55 -7.24 -1.85 1.47
N TYR A 56 -7.60 -0.79 2.18
CA TYR A 56 -8.45 0.30 1.70
C TYR A 56 -7.57 1.52 1.51
N VAL A 57 -7.42 1.94 0.26
CA VAL A 57 -6.39 2.88 -0.17
C VAL A 57 -7.04 4.07 -0.89
N GLU A 58 -6.77 5.29 -0.42
CA GLU A 58 -7.21 6.53 -1.06
C GLU A 58 -6.34 6.82 -2.29
N SER A 59 -5.03 6.64 -2.17
CA SER A 59 -4.07 6.81 -3.27
C SER A 59 -2.94 5.78 -3.17
N LEU A 60 -2.46 5.31 -4.32
CA LEU A 60 -1.24 4.50 -4.41
C LEU A 60 -0.42 5.00 -5.60
N THR A 61 0.83 5.34 -5.33
CA THR A 61 1.81 5.66 -6.37
C THR A 61 2.99 4.71 -6.30
N GLY A 62 3.70 4.58 -7.41
CA GLY A 62 4.94 3.83 -7.46
C GLY A 62 5.38 3.55 -8.88
N THR A 63 6.61 3.06 -9.03
CA THR A 63 7.15 2.64 -10.33
C THR A 63 7.06 1.13 -10.43
N LEU A 64 6.42 0.60 -11.48
CA LEU A 64 6.31 -0.84 -11.67
C LEU A 64 7.69 -1.45 -11.89
N ALA A 65 8.13 -2.25 -10.94
CA ALA A 65 9.43 -2.93 -10.96
C ALA A 65 9.31 -4.35 -11.53
N GLY A 66 8.14 -4.96 -11.41
CA GLY A 66 7.89 -6.29 -11.95
C GLY A 66 6.47 -6.79 -11.77
N VAL A 67 6.12 -7.76 -12.58
CA VAL A 67 4.83 -8.47 -12.56
C VAL A 67 5.13 -9.96 -12.52
N GLN A 68 4.58 -10.67 -11.53
CA GLN A 68 4.83 -12.11 -11.34
C GLN A 68 6.32 -12.47 -11.20
N GLY A 69 7.16 -11.55 -10.73
CA GLY A 69 8.61 -11.75 -10.61
C GLY A 69 9.40 -11.56 -11.92
N LEU A 70 8.73 -11.24 -13.03
CA LEU A 70 9.37 -10.79 -14.26
C LEU A 70 9.59 -9.27 -14.20
N PRO A 71 10.77 -8.77 -14.59
CA PRO A 71 11.03 -7.33 -14.61
C PRO A 71 10.10 -6.65 -15.61
N ALA A 72 9.48 -5.55 -15.18
CA ALA A 72 8.67 -4.70 -16.04
C ALA A 72 9.53 -3.57 -16.63
N PRO A 73 9.16 -3.00 -17.80
CA PRO A 73 9.82 -1.80 -18.29
C PRO A 73 9.75 -0.68 -17.23
N PRO A 74 10.86 -0.03 -16.87
CA PRO A 74 10.93 0.93 -15.76
C PRO A 74 10.16 2.24 -16.02
N VAL A 75 9.51 2.36 -17.18
CA VAL A 75 8.87 3.59 -17.65
C VAL A 75 7.46 3.76 -17.05
N LEU A 76 6.86 2.70 -16.50
CA LEU A 76 5.47 2.74 -16.07
C LEU A 76 5.34 3.12 -14.59
N ARG A 77 5.23 4.43 -14.33
CA ARG A 77 4.78 4.96 -13.04
C ARG A 77 3.26 4.88 -12.96
N VAL A 78 2.75 4.29 -11.88
CA VAL A 78 1.31 4.21 -11.60
C VAL A 78 0.92 5.26 -10.58
N HIS A 79 -0.28 5.82 -10.77
CA HIS A 79 -0.97 6.64 -9.78
C HIS A 79 -2.43 6.21 -9.76
N LEU A 80 -2.79 5.44 -8.75
CA LEU A 80 -4.10 4.83 -8.61
C LEU A 80 -4.88 5.58 -7.54
N THR A 81 -6.02 6.13 -7.94
CA THR A 81 -7.04 6.66 -7.04
C THR A 81 -8.38 6.05 -7.45
N PRO A 82 -9.43 6.12 -6.60
CA PRO A 82 -10.77 5.66 -6.96
C PRO A 82 -11.30 6.22 -8.28
N ASP A 83 -10.83 7.40 -8.70
CA ASP A 83 -11.37 8.13 -9.85
C ASP A 83 -10.42 8.12 -11.05
N THR A 84 -9.18 7.63 -10.89
CA THR A 84 -8.14 7.68 -11.93
C THR A 84 -7.53 6.32 -12.24
N VAL A 85 -8.22 5.21 -11.93
CA VAL A 85 -7.73 3.87 -12.30
C VAL A 85 -7.61 3.77 -13.83
N PRO A 86 -6.41 3.50 -14.38
CA PRO A 86 -6.25 3.39 -15.84
C PRO A 86 -7.04 2.20 -16.41
N GLU A 87 -7.69 2.40 -17.55
CA GLU A 87 -8.55 1.39 -18.18
C GLU A 87 -7.80 0.09 -18.52
N TRP A 88 -6.58 0.19 -19.06
CA TRP A 88 -5.73 -0.96 -19.35
C TRP A 88 -5.46 -1.84 -18.12
N LEU A 89 -5.37 -1.24 -16.92
CA LEU A 89 -5.12 -1.94 -15.67
C LEU A 89 -6.39 -2.69 -15.24
N TYR A 90 -7.55 -2.06 -15.39
CA TYR A 90 -8.84 -2.68 -15.11
C TYR A 90 -9.10 -3.86 -16.05
N ASP A 91 -8.87 -3.69 -17.35
CA ASP A 91 -9.05 -4.75 -18.35
C ASP A 91 -8.10 -5.93 -18.12
N THR A 92 -6.84 -5.67 -17.79
CA THR A 92 -5.86 -6.73 -17.56
C THR A 92 -6.18 -7.55 -16.30
N ILE A 93 -6.58 -6.88 -15.21
CA ILE A 93 -6.90 -7.56 -13.94
C ILE A 93 -8.27 -8.24 -14.01
N GLY A 94 -9.27 -7.55 -14.55
CA GLY A 94 -10.66 -7.99 -14.63
C GLY A 94 -10.85 -9.17 -15.58
N ASN A 95 -10.21 -9.16 -16.75
CA ASN A 95 -10.38 -10.23 -17.74
C ASN A 95 -9.64 -11.53 -17.39
N LEU A 96 -8.58 -11.45 -16.58
CA LEU A 96 -7.75 -12.61 -16.28
C LEU A 96 -8.11 -13.31 -14.96
N GLY A 97 -8.81 -12.62 -14.04
CA GLY A 97 -9.16 -13.18 -12.73
C GLY A 97 -7.94 -13.61 -11.90
N LEU A 98 -6.75 -13.07 -12.21
CA LEU A 98 -5.48 -13.50 -11.63
C LEU A 98 -5.15 -12.73 -10.36
N LYS A 99 -4.62 -13.45 -9.36
CA LYS A 99 -3.91 -12.85 -8.23
C LYS A 99 -2.50 -12.46 -8.70
N LEU A 100 -2.31 -11.19 -9.06
CA LEU A 100 -1.02 -10.66 -9.50
C LEU A 100 -0.14 -10.23 -8.32
N ARG A 101 1.14 -10.60 -8.38
CA ARG A 101 2.22 -10.03 -7.57
C ARG A 101 2.80 -8.86 -8.33
N LEU A 102 2.59 -7.66 -7.81
CA LEU A 102 3.14 -6.42 -8.35
C LEU A 102 4.29 -5.96 -7.44
N GLY A 103 5.45 -5.70 -8.03
CA GLY A 103 6.55 -5.00 -7.38
C GLY A 103 6.47 -3.52 -7.70
N LEU A 104 6.46 -2.66 -6.70
CA LEU A 104 6.49 -1.21 -6.85
C LEU A 104 7.73 -0.66 -6.15
N ASN A 105 8.56 0.07 -6.91
CA ASN A 105 9.64 0.87 -6.35
C ASN A 105 9.10 2.26 -6.00
N ASP A 106 9.68 2.87 -4.96
CA ASP A 106 9.30 4.21 -4.48
C ASP A 106 7.80 4.36 -4.29
N ALA A 107 7.20 3.33 -3.68
CA ALA A 107 5.78 3.27 -3.46
C ALA A 107 5.37 4.19 -2.33
N ASP A 108 4.29 4.95 -2.57
CA ASP A 108 3.64 5.76 -1.55
C ASP A 108 2.14 5.40 -1.53
N ILE A 109 1.59 5.23 -0.33
CA ILE A 109 0.24 4.71 -0.13
C ILE A 109 -0.46 5.53 0.95
N ASP A 110 -1.53 6.21 0.55
CA ASP A 110 -2.48 6.80 1.49
C ASP A 110 -3.52 5.73 1.85
N GLN A 111 -3.42 5.16 3.06
CA GLN A 111 -4.35 4.15 3.54
C GLN A 111 -5.47 4.75 4.40
N ALA A 112 -6.71 4.35 4.09
CA ALA A 112 -7.87 4.60 4.95
C ALA A 112 -8.11 3.46 5.95
N GLY A 113 -7.55 2.27 5.70
CA GLY A 113 -7.66 1.13 6.60
C GLY A 113 -7.09 -0.17 6.05
N GLN A 114 -6.98 -1.16 6.94
CA GLN A 114 -6.53 -2.51 6.62
C GLN A 114 -7.23 -3.51 7.53
N THR A 115 -7.49 -4.71 7.00
CA THR A 115 -7.98 -5.87 7.76
C THR A 115 -7.21 -7.12 7.36
N GLY A 116 -6.99 -8.02 8.32
CA GLY A 116 -6.28 -9.26 8.09
C GLY A 116 -4.76 -9.10 8.01
N GLY A 117 -4.07 -10.22 8.01
CA GLY A 117 -2.61 -10.28 8.09
C GLY A 117 -2.01 -9.93 9.46
N GLN A 118 -0.78 -10.36 9.64
CA GLN A 118 0.11 -10.08 10.75
C GLN A 118 1.28 -9.27 10.22
N LEU A 119 1.44 -8.06 10.77
CA LEU A 119 2.51 -7.15 10.41
C LEU A 119 3.74 -7.44 11.29
N LEU A 120 4.86 -7.73 10.64
CA LEU A 120 6.18 -7.85 11.28
C LEU A 120 7.07 -6.72 10.79
N ILE A 121 7.60 -5.91 11.72
CA ILE A 121 8.46 -4.77 11.45
C ILE A 121 9.81 -5.00 12.15
N PRO A 122 10.86 -5.41 11.44
CA PRO A 122 12.18 -5.58 12.03
C PRO A 122 12.73 -4.25 12.54
N GLY A 123 13.16 -4.23 13.81
CA GLY A 123 13.74 -3.04 14.43
C GLY A 123 12.78 -1.86 14.53
N ILE A 124 11.49 -2.14 14.76
CA ILE A 124 10.44 -1.13 14.89
C ILE A 124 10.85 0.01 15.83
N HIS A 125 10.70 1.24 15.36
CA HIS A 125 10.90 2.44 16.14
C HIS A 125 9.79 3.45 15.86
N GLY A 126 9.25 4.07 16.92
CA GLY A 126 8.22 5.08 16.81
C GLY A 126 8.65 6.41 17.41
N TYR A 127 8.31 7.52 16.74
CA TYR A 127 8.64 8.88 17.18
C TYR A 127 7.55 9.87 16.72
N GLY A 128 7.42 10.99 17.42
CA GLY A 128 6.44 12.03 17.10
C GLY A 128 7.12 13.29 16.55
N THR A 129 6.51 13.92 15.56
CA THR A 129 6.89 15.26 15.08
C THR A 129 5.70 16.22 15.15
N PRO A 130 5.93 17.54 15.24
CA PRO A 130 4.87 18.52 14.98
C PRO A 130 4.26 18.31 13.59
N ARG A 131 2.97 18.61 13.45
CA ARG A 131 2.26 18.59 12.17
C ARG A 131 2.59 19.80 11.30
#